data_AF-A0A2M7QCW5-F1
#
_entry.id   AF-A0A2M7QCW5-F1
#
_cell.length_a   1.000
_cell.length_b   1.000
_cell.length_c   1.000
_cell.angle_alpha   90.00
_cell.angle_beta   90.00
_cell.angle_gamma   90.00
#
_symmetry.space_group_name_H-M   'P 1'
#
loop_
_entity.id
_entity.type
_entity.pdbx_description
1 polymer ?
#
loop_
_entity_poly.entity_id
_entity_poly.type
_entity_poly.pdbx_seq_one_letter_code
_entity_poly.pdbx_strand_id
1 'polypeptide(L)' 'MEMSQRINRIIGQLKGIQKMVEEKRDCSDVLQQISAIKKAIDGLSKEIVVSDMCEFLPQKDITRVEKMIDRAINL' A
#
# COMPACT_ATOMS: atom_id res chain seq x y z
N MET A 1 11.00 2.23 10.16
CA MET A 1 11.18 2.69 8.77
C MET A 1 10.25 3.87 8.62
N GLU A 2 10.78 5.02 8.21
CA GLU A 2 9.99 6.24 8.00
C GLU A 2 8.92 6.02 6.91
N MET A 3 7.81 6.76 6.98
CA MET A 3 6.72 6.68 6.00
C MET A 3 7.23 6.88 4.55
N SER A 4 8.13 7.83 4.37
CA SER A 4 8.79 8.12 3.09
C SER A 4 9.59 6.93 2.54
N GLN A 5 10.25 6.17 3.41
CA GLN A 5 11.02 4.98 3.01
C GLN A 5 10.10 3.86 2.50
N ARG A 6 8.91 3.69 3.10
CA ARG A 6 7.90 2.72 2.62
C ARG A 6 7.33 3.11 1.27
N ILE A 7 6.99 4.38 1.10
CA ILE A 7 6.50 4.93 -0.17
C ILE A 7 7.56 4.72 -1.27
N ASN A 8 8.82 5.06 -0.98
CA ASN A 8 9.92 4.87 -1.93
C ASN A 8 10.10 3.40 -2.33
N ARG A 9 9.91 2.46 -1.39
CA ARG A 9 9.94 1.03 -1.68
C ARG A 9 8.79 0.62 -2.62
N ILE A 10 7.56 1.07 -2.38
CA ILE A 10 6.41 0.77 -3.24
C ILE A 10 6.62 1.33 -4.66
N ILE A 11 7.15 2.55 -4.77
CA ILE A 11 7.52 3.15 -6.07
C ILE A 11 8.57 2.29 -6.79
N GLY A 12 9.58 1.80 -6.08
CA GLY A 12 10.58 0.90 -6.63
C GLY A 12 9.99 -0.41 -7.15
N GLN A 13 9.03 -1.00 -6.43
CA GLN A 13 8.32 -2.20 -6.86
C GLN A 13 7.49 -1.94 -8.13
N LEU A 14 6.78 -0.80 -8.22
CA LEU A 14 6.02 -0.41 -9.43
C LEU A 14 6.93 -0.26 -10.64
N LYS A 15 8.09 0.41 -10.49
CA LYS A 15 9.11 0.50 -11.55
C LYS A 15 9.63 -0.88 -11.96
N GLY A 16 9.79 -1.78 -10.99
CA GLY A 16 10.15 -3.18 -11.25
C GLY A 16 9.12 -3.87 -12.15
N ILE A 17 7.83 -3.76 -11.82
CA ILE A 17 6.74 -4.33 -12.62
C ILE A 17 6.73 -3.76 -14.04
N GLN A 18 6.88 -2.43 -14.18
CA GLN A 18 6.96 -1.79 -15.50
C GLN A 18 8.05 -2.45 -16.35
N LYS A 19 9.26 -2.60 -15.79
CA LYS A 19 10.37 -3.26 -16.48
C LYS A 19 10.07 -4.73 -16.82
N MET A 20 9.44 -5.48 -15.91
CA MET A 20 9.06 -6.88 -16.17
C MET A 20 8.08 -7.01 -17.35
N VAL A 21 7.15 -6.06 -17.48
CA VAL A 21 6.19 -6.01 -18.60
C VAL A 21 6.92 -5.65 -19.90
N GLU A 22 7.79 -4.65 -19.88
CA GLU A 22 8.61 -4.25 -21.05
C GLU A 22 9.52 -5.40 -21.53
N GLU A 23 10.07 -6.18 -20.59
CA GLU A 23 10.89 -7.37 -20.85
C GLU A 23 10.06 -8.62 -21.21
N LYS A 24 8.73 -8.53 -21.26
CA LYS A 24 7.80 -9.64 -21.55
C LYS A 24 8.05 -10.87 -20.65
N ARG A 25 8.29 -10.65 -19.36
CA ARG A 25 8.40 -11.73 -18.38
C ARG A 25 7.09 -12.50 -18.24
N ASP A 26 7.18 -13.69 -17.66
CA ASP A 26 6.03 -14.55 -17.43
C ASP A 26 4.93 -13.84 -16.64
N CYS A 27 3.68 -14.05 -17.04
CA CYS A 27 2.53 -13.39 -16.42
C CYS A 27 2.42 -13.74 -14.93
N SER A 28 2.77 -14.96 -14.52
CA SER A 28 2.72 -15.37 -13.11
C SER A 28 3.71 -14.60 -12.24
N ASP A 29 4.93 -14.33 -12.75
CA ASP A 29 5.93 -13.52 -12.07
C ASP A 29 5.44 -12.08 -11.86
N VAL A 30 4.85 -11.50 -12.91
CA VAL A 30 4.28 -10.13 -12.86
C VAL A 30 3.12 -10.07 -11.87
N LEU A 31 2.20 -11.03 -11.90
CA LEU A 31 1.06 -11.12 -10.98
C LEU A 31 1.52 -11.33 -9.52
N GLN A 32 2.61 -12.07 -9.30
CA GLN A 32 3.21 -12.24 -7.98
C GLN A 32 3.74 -10.90 -7.44
N GLN A 33 4.40 -10.10 -8.27
CA GLN A 33 4.88 -8.77 -7.86
C GLN A 33 3.71 -7.80 -7.60
N ILE A 34 2.66 -7.82 -8.44
CA ILE A 34 1.44 -7.03 -8.20
C ILE A 34 0.84 -7.40 -6.84
N SER A 35 0.75 -8.69 -6.53
CA SER A 35 0.23 -9.17 -5.23
C SER A 35 1.09 -8.71 -4.05
N ALA A 36 2.42 -8.66 -4.23
CA ALA A 36 3.33 -8.14 -3.22
C ALA A 36 3.15 -6.63 -2.99
N ILE A 37 2.90 -5.85 -4.06
CA ILE A 37 2.60 -4.42 -3.95
C ILE A 37 1.27 -4.17 -3.26
N LYS A 38 0.21 -4.93 -3.60
CA LYS A 38 -1.10 -4.80 -2.93
C LYS A 38 -0.92 -4.90 -1.41
N LYS A 39 -0.24 -5.95 -0.94
CA LYS A 39 0.07 -6.14 0.50
C LYS A 39 0.87 -4.99 1.11
N ALA A 40 1.82 -4.41 0.36
CA ALA A 40 2.60 -3.27 0.83
C ALA A 40 1.75 -1.99 0.98
N ILE A 41 0.85 -1.75 0.03
CA ILE A 41 -0.12 -0.64 0.06
C ILE A 41 -1.12 -0.82 1.20
N ASP A 42 -1.61 -2.04 1.42
CA ASP A 42 -2.52 -2.36 2.53
C ASP A 42 -1.87 -2.05 3.88
N GLY A 43 -0.60 -2.43 4.04
CA GLY A 43 0.19 -2.11 5.23
C GLY A 43 0.40 -0.61 5.42
N LEU A 44 0.72 0.11 4.34
CA LEU A 44 0.87 1.57 4.35
C LEU A 44 -0.43 2.27 4.75
N SER A 45 -1.56 1.81 4.23
CA SER A 45 -2.88 2.39 4.51
C SER A 45 -3.24 2.29 5.99
N LYS A 46 -2.93 1.15 6.63
CA LYS A 46 -3.11 0.97 8.08
C LYS A 46 -2.20 1.88 8.91
N GLU A 47 -0.94 1.98 8.51
CA GLU A 47 0.05 2.81 9.20
C GLU A 47 -0.30 4.31 9.15
N ILE A 48 -0.83 4.80 8.02
CA ILE A 48 -1.29 6.19 7.90
C ILE A 48 -2.43 6.52 8.88
N VAL A 49 -3.35 5.58 9.14
CA VAL A 49 -4.45 5.80 10.10
C VAL A 49 -3.97 5.81 11.53
N VAL A 50 -2.95 5.00 11.84
CA VAL A 50 -2.36 4.90 13.17
C VAL A 50 -1.38 6.05 13.43
N SER A 51 -0.82 6.66 12.38
CA SER A 51 0.14 7.76 12.53
C SER A 51 -0.53 9.11 12.75
N ASP A 52 0.21 10.01 13.36
CA ASP A 52 -0.17 11.41 13.64
C ASP A 52 -0.49 12.24 12.39
N MET A 53 -0.43 11.70 11.16
CA MET A 53 -1.04 12.36 9.98
C MET A 53 -2.55 12.52 10.14
N CYS A 54 -3.15 11.72 11.02
CA CYS A 54 -4.50 11.86 11.51
C CYS A 54 -4.62 12.69 12.80
N GLU A 55 -3.62 13.48 13.22
CA GLU A 55 -3.67 14.35 14.43
C GLU A 55 -4.93 15.22 14.51
N PHE A 56 -5.59 15.46 13.37
CA PHE A 56 -6.83 16.23 13.28
C PHE A 56 -8.12 15.38 13.33
N LEU A 57 -8.03 14.05 13.47
CA LEU A 57 -9.19 13.18 13.59
C LEU A 57 -9.65 13.11 15.05
N PRO A 58 -10.88 13.54 15.37
CA PRO A 58 -11.47 13.28 16.67
C PRO A 58 -11.44 11.77 16.97
N GLN A 59 -11.16 11.38 18.23
CA GLN A 59 -11.10 9.97 18.63
C GLN A 59 -12.31 9.13 18.16
N LYS A 60 -13.48 9.75 18.09
CA LYS A 60 -14.75 9.15 17.63
C LYS A 60 -14.73 8.71 16.15
N ASP A 61 -13.87 9.30 15.33
CA ASP A 61 -13.80 9.07 13.88
C ASP A 61 -12.73 8.03 13.50
N ILE A 62 -11.81 7.69 14.40
CA ILE A 62 -10.76 6.67 14.18
C ILE A 62 -11.40 5.34 13.76
N THR A 63 -12.36 4.83 14.53
CA THR A 63 -13.04 3.56 14.23
C THR A 63 -13.81 3.60 12.90
N ARG A 64 -14.29 4.77 12.48
CA ARG A 64 -14.97 4.94 11.18
C ARG A 64 -13.96 4.87 10.05
N VAL A 65 -12.81 5.53 10.20
CA VAL A 65 -11.73 5.55 9.21
C VAL A 65 -11.08 4.18 9.07
N GLU A 66 -10.83 3.47 10.18
CA GLU A 66 -10.37 2.07 10.17
C GLU A 66 -11.31 1.18 9.35
N LYS A 67 -12.63 1.27 9.58
CA LYS A 67 -13.63 0.51 8.81
C LYS A 67 -13.69 0.89 7.33
N MET A 68 -13.41 2.15 6.99
CA MET A 68 -13.32 2.56 5.58
C MET A 68 -12.11 1.94 4.90
N ILE A 69 -10.96 1.92 5.57
CA ILE A 69 -9.74 1.31 5.05
C ILE A 69 -9.88 -0.21 4.93
N ASP A 70 -10.42 -0.89 5.94
CA ASP A 70 -10.63 -2.34 5.87
C ASP A 70 -11.52 -2.74 4.69
N ARG A 71 -12.50 -1.92 4.34
CA ARG A 71 -13.30 -2.15 3.12
C ARG A 71 -12.48 -1.91 1.85
N ALA A 72 -11.65 -0.86 1.81
CA ALA A 72 -10.82 -0.57 0.63
C ALA A 72 -9.73 -1.63 0.38
N ILE A 73 -9.14 -2.16 1.46
CA ILE A 73 -8.09 -3.20 1.40
C ILE A 73 -8.65 -4.56 0.95
N ASN A 74 -9.83 -4.92 1.45
CA ASN A 74 -10.43 -6.24 1.22
C ASN A 74 -11.37 -6.32 0.00
N LEU A 75 -11.48 -5.26 -0.80
CA LEU A 75 -12.05 -5.29 -2.15
C LEU A 75 -11.05 -5.88 -3.16
#